data_AF-A0A3D2LA87-F1
#
_entry.id   AF-A0A3D2LA87-F1
#
_cell.length_a   1.000
_cell.length_b   1.000
_cell.length_c   1.000
_cell.angle_alpha   90.00
_cell.angle_beta   90.00
_cell.angle_gamma   90.00
#
_symmetry.space_group_name_H-M   'P 1'
#
loop_
_entity.id
_entity.type
_entity.pdbx_description
1 polymer ?
#
loop_
_entity_poly.entity_id
_entity_poly.type
_entity_poly.pdbx_seq_one_letter_code
_entity_poly.pdbx_strand_id
1 'polypeptide(L)'
;MSSLVTPRQAGSPSVSFEFFPPKSEAMADRLWETVERLEPMTPNFVSVTYGAGGSTRERTHDTVRRIAQQTHLRPAGHLTCVSATKDEVLSVAEDYWEAGVRHIVALRGDPPSGMGEKFEQHPGGFRDSIDLIEGIRAHRPDLGRCFEISVSCYPELHPESQGWDAEIAFLKAKQDAGADRAITQFFFEPEIYLNFLEKARAGGVTMPIVPGIMLQPNFKGLKR
;
A
#
# COMPACT_ATOMS: atom_id res chain seq x y z
N MET A 1 32.01 -14.00 3.44
CA MET A 1 31.30 -15.28 3.27
C MET A 1 30.19 -15.05 2.27
N SER A 2 30.27 -15.72 1.11
CA SER A 2 29.45 -15.46 -0.08
C SER A 2 28.01 -15.92 0.15
N SER A 3 27.05 -14.98 0.18
CA SER A 3 25.62 -15.30 0.14
C SER A 3 25.29 -15.81 -1.26
N LEU A 4 24.96 -17.11 -1.36
CA LEU A 4 24.39 -17.71 -2.56
C LEU A 4 22.94 -17.23 -2.68
N VAL A 5 22.74 -15.97 -3.06
CA VAL A 5 21.45 -15.52 -3.59
C VAL A 5 21.31 -16.22 -4.94
N THR A 6 20.54 -17.30 -4.97
CA THR A 6 20.23 -17.99 -6.22
C THR A 6 19.49 -16.98 -7.09
N PRO A 7 20.00 -16.63 -8.29
CA PRO A 7 19.32 -15.70 -9.17
C PRO A 7 17.92 -16.24 -9.47
N ARG A 8 16.92 -15.36 -9.44
CA ARG A 8 15.54 -15.71 -9.80
C ARG A 8 15.53 -16.36 -11.19
N GLN A 9 14.93 -17.54 -11.30
CA GLN A 9 14.83 -18.24 -12.58
C GLN A 9 14.00 -17.42 -13.58
N ALA A 10 14.48 -17.37 -14.82
CA ALA A 10 13.73 -16.76 -15.91
C ALA A 10 12.36 -17.43 -16.03
N GLY A 11 11.28 -16.63 -15.94
CA GLY A 11 9.90 -17.11 -16.01
C GLY A 11 9.17 -17.25 -14.66
N SER A 12 9.85 -17.11 -13.51
CA SER A 12 9.14 -17.06 -12.21
C SER A 12 8.44 -15.72 -12.01
N PRO A 13 7.20 -15.66 -11.48
CA PRO A 13 6.49 -14.40 -11.24
C PRO A 13 7.20 -13.52 -10.20
N SER A 14 7.03 -12.20 -10.32
CA SER A 14 7.57 -11.25 -9.34
C SER A 14 6.63 -11.20 -8.15
N VAL A 15 7.19 -11.14 -6.95
CA VAL A 15 6.40 -11.07 -5.71
C VAL A 15 6.81 -9.84 -4.88
N SER A 16 5.86 -9.36 -4.11
CA SER A 16 6.03 -8.39 -3.02
C SER A 16 5.30 -8.91 -1.80
N PHE A 17 5.71 -8.48 -0.61
CA PHE A 17 5.10 -8.91 0.66
C PHE A 17 4.57 -7.71 1.44
N GLU A 18 3.47 -7.90 2.17
CA GLU A 18 2.91 -6.89 3.05
C GLU A 18 3.03 -7.32 4.51
N PHE A 19 3.51 -6.42 5.35
CA PHE A 19 3.65 -6.62 6.79
C PHE A 19 2.69 -5.75 7.59
N PHE A 20 2.32 -6.24 8.76
CA PHE A 20 1.61 -5.45 9.76
C PHE A 20 2.61 -4.91 10.79
N PRO A 21 2.49 -3.65 11.22
CA PRO A 21 3.35 -3.11 12.25
C PRO A 21 3.17 -3.90 13.55
N PRO A 22 4.27 -4.27 14.24
CA PRO A 22 4.20 -5.13 15.41
C PRO A 22 3.49 -4.43 16.57
N LYS A 23 2.71 -5.18 17.35
CA LYS A 23 1.99 -4.62 18.52
C LYS A 23 2.68 -4.85 19.86
N SER A 24 3.72 -5.65 19.87
CA SER A 24 4.55 -6.00 21.03
C SER A 24 5.99 -6.27 20.57
N GLU A 25 6.92 -6.31 21.52
CA GLU A 25 8.32 -6.66 21.27
C GLU A 25 8.48 -8.05 20.63
N ALA A 26 7.79 -9.06 21.17
CA ALA A 26 7.78 -10.40 20.58
C ALA A 26 7.25 -10.44 19.12
N MET A 27 6.30 -9.56 18.77
CA MET A 27 5.87 -9.42 17.37
C MET A 27 6.93 -8.71 16.52
N ALA A 28 7.68 -7.77 17.09
CA ALA A 28 8.75 -7.05 16.41
C ALA A 28 9.91 -8.00 16.08
N ASP A 29 10.31 -8.86 17.02
CA ASP A 29 11.34 -9.89 16.80
C ASP A 29 10.92 -10.86 15.70
N ARG A 30 9.69 -11.37 15.78
CA ARG A 30 9.15 -12.27 14.76
C ARG A 30 9.04 -11.62 13.38
N LEU A 31 8.65 -10.34 13.33
CA LEU A 31 8.62 -9.59 12.08
C LEU A 31 10.05 -9.49 11.50
N TRP A 32 11.03 -9.19 12.34
CA TRP A 32 12.42 -9.08 11.90
C TRP A 32 12.99 -10.40 11.38
N GLU A 33 12.76 -11.51 12.10
CA GLU A 33 13.11 -12.85 11.61
C GLU A 33 12.45 -13.15 10.26
N THR A 34 11.21 -12.68 10.05
CA THR A 34 10.49 -12.87 8.78
C THR A 34 11.12 -12.04 7.67
N VAL A 35 11.49 -10.78 7.95
CA VAL A 35 12.18 -9.90 7.01
C VAL A 35 13.50 -10.52 6.55
N GLU A 36 14.33 -11.01 7.47
CA GLU A 36 15.61 -11.66 7.17
C GLU A 36 15.43 -12.93 6.32
N ARG A 37 14.35 -13.69 6.55
CA ARG A 37 14.04 -14.90 5.76
C ARG A 37 13.53 -14.59 4.34
N LEU A 38 12.86 -13.46 4.14
CA LEU A 38 12.29 -13.07 2.86
C LEU A 38 13.26 -12.24 2.00
N GLU A 39 14.22 -11.55 2.59
CA GLU A 39 15.20 -10.73 1.88
C GLU A 39 15.94 -11.48 0.75
N PRO A 40 16.45 -12.72 0.95
CA PRO A 40 17.13 -13.46 -0.11
C PRO A 40 16.24 -13.83 -1.31
N MET A 41 14.91 -13.75 -1.16
CA MET A 41 13.97 -13.98 -2.27
C MET A 41 13.94 -12.81 -3.26
N THR A 42 14.59 -11.69 -2.95
CA THR A 42 14.64 -10.48 -3.80
C THR A 42 13.24 -10.02 -4.27
N PRO A 43 12.28 -9.80 -3.35
CA PRO A 43 10.97 -9.29 -3.73
C PRO A 43 11.10 -7.91 -4.39
N ASN A 44 10.15 -7.56 -5.26
CA ASN A 44 10.16 -6.26 -5.94
C ASN A 44 10.12 -5.10 -4.93
N PHE A 45 9.32 -5.24 -3.88
CA PHE A 45 9.23 -4.35 -2.74
C PHE A 45 8.57 -5.09 -1.56
N VAL A 46 8.59 -4.47 -0.38
CA VAL A 46 7.77 -4.90 0.76
C VAL A 46 6.96 -3.71 1.26
N SER A 47 5.68 -3.88 1.57
CA SER A 47 4.84 -2.84 2.16
C SER A 47 4.68 -3.04 3.67
N VAL A 48 4.50 -1.94 4.40
CA VAL A 48 4.10 -1.97 5.81
C VAL A 48 2.80 -1.20 5.95
N THR A 49 1.78 -1.88 6.47
CA THR A 49 0.44 -1.31 6.64
C THR A 49 0.43 -0.17 7.67
N TYR A 50 -0.54 0.73 7.51
CA TYR A 50 -0.81 1.83 8.42
C TYR A 50 -2.05 1.48 9.25
N GLY A 51 -1.95 1.53 10.58
CA GLY A 51 -3.09 1.13 11.43
C GLY A 51 -4.31 2.03 11.24
N ALA A 52 -5.49 1.43 11.34
CA ALA A 52 -6.77 2.12 11.28
C ALA A 52 -6.81 3.35 12.20
N GLY A 53 -7.37 4.45 11.68
CA GLY A 53 -7.47 5.73 12.37
C GLY A 53 -6.15 6.39 12.76
N GLY A 54 -4.99 5.92 12.28
CA GLY A 54 -3.67 6.47 12.62
C GLY A 54 -3.02 5.91 13.89
N SER A 55 -3.66 4.93 14.54
CA SER A 55 -3.27 4.38 15.86
C SER A 55 -1.87 3.74 15.94
N THR A 56 -1.24 3.43 14.81
CA THR A 56 0.11 2.81 14.76
C THR A 56 1.07 3.54 13.84
N ARG A 57 0.86 4.86 13.64
CA ARG A 57 1.73 5.70 12.79
C ARG A 57 3.21 5.52 13.10
N GLU A 58 3.58 5.69 14.37
CA GLU A 58 4.97 5.57 14.83
C GLU A 58 5.54 4.18 14.56
N ARG A 59 4.78 3.12 14.86
CA ARG A 59 5.24 1.73 14.66
C ARG A 59 5.42 1.38 13.18
N THR A 60 4.56 1.91 12.33
CA THR A 60 4.68 1.79 10.87
C THR A 60 5.95 2.48 10.41
N HIS A 61 6.16 3.72 10.86
CA HIS A 61 7.33 4.52 10.53
C HIS A 61 8.64 3.84 10.95
N ASP A 62 8.72 3.36 12.19
CA ASP A 62 9.91 2.68 12.72
C ASP A 62 10.21 1.38 11.95
N THR A 63 9.18 0.62 11.60
CA THR A 63 9.32 -0.61 10.81
C THR A 63 9.86 -0.32 9.42
N VAL A 64 9.26 0.64 8.71
CA VAL A 64 9.67 1.05 7.36
C VAL A 64 11.11 1.57 7.38
N ARG A 65 11.44 2.44 8.33
CA ARG A 65 12.79 3.00 8.50
C ARG A 65 13.81 1.90 8.78
N ARG A 66 13.51 0.97 9.69
CA ARG A 66 14.41 -0.14 10.01
C ARG A 66 14.69 -0.99 8.79
N ILE A 67 13.66 -1.36 8.01
CA ILE A 67 13.83 -2.12 6.77
C ILE A 67 14.71 -1.35 5.78
N ALA A 68 14.46 -0.05 5.59
CA ALA A 68 15.23 0.80 4.67
C ALA A 68 16.72 0.91 5.05
N GLN A 69 17.03 0.92 6.35
CA GLN A 69 18.38 1.16 6.85
C GLN A 69 19.20 -0.11 7.08
N GLN A 70 18.55 -1.24 7.33
CA GLN A 70 19.22 -2.46 7.79
C GLN A 70 19.13 -3.63 6.79
N THR A 71 18.44 -3.46 5.65
CA THR A 71 18.28 -4.51 4.62
C THR A 71 18.49 -3.93 3.21
N HIS A 72 18.55 -4.80 2.20
CA HIS A 72 18.53 -4.43 0.79
C HIS A 72 17.11 -4.38 0.19
N LEU A 73 16.08 -4.58 1.02
CA LEU A 73 14.70 -4.50 0.58
C LEU A 73 14.32 -3.06 0.22
N ARG A 74 13.34 -2.93 -0.68
CA ARG A 74 12.72 -1.65 -1.03
C ARG A 74 11.41 -1.52 -0.26
N PRO A 75 11.38 -0.83 0.88
CA PRO A 75 10.14 -0.70 1.63
C PRO A 75 9.20 0.33 0.99
N ALA A 76 7.91 0.07 1.16
CA ALA A 76 6.82 0.98 0.85
C ALA A 76 6.01 1.27 2.12
N GLY A 77 5.89 2.54 2.49
CA GLY A 77 5.06 2.96 3.62
C GLY A 77 3.62 3.16 3.18
N HIS A 78 2.66 2.56 3.88
CA HIS A 78 1.27 2.96 3.71
C HIS A 78 1.07 4.37 4.28
N LEU A 79 0.43 5.24 3.51
CA LEU A 79 0.11 6.61 3.90
C LEU A 79 -1.38 6.84 3.69
N THR A 80 -2.05 7.37 4.71
CA THR A 80 -3.52 7.48 4.74
C THR A 80 -3.99 8.92 4.97
N CYS A 81 -5.24 9.19 4.63
CA CYS A 81 -5.88 10.51 4.78
C CYS A 81 -6.55 10.71 6.16
N VAL A 82 -6.63 9.66 6.98
CA VAL A 82 -7.46 9.65 8.18
C VAL A 82 -6.81 10.40 9.34
N SER A 83 -7.64 11.11 10.11
CA SER A 83 -7.27 11.71 11.41
C SER A 83 -6.03 12.62 11.37
N ALA A 84 -5.74 13.26 10.24
CA ALA A 84 -4.58 14.12 10.08
C ALA A 84 -4.85 15.25 9.08
N THR A 85 -4.20 16.38 9.31
CA THR A 85 -4.12 17.50 8.36
C THR A 85 -3.22 17.13 7.16
N LYS A 86 -3.34 17.88 6.05
CA LYS A 86 -2.47 17.70 4.89
C LYS A 86 -0.98 17.84 5.27
N ASP A 87 -0.65 18.83 6.09
CA ASP A 87 0.72 19.08 6.53
C ASP A 87 1.30 17.93 7.35
N GLU A 88 0.52 17.35 8.27
CA GLU A 88 0.95 16.19 9.05
C GLU A 88 1.20 14.96 8.16
N VAL A 89 0.32 14.72 7.17
CA VAL A 89 0.47 13.60 6.23
C VAL A 89 1.70 13.80 5.34
N LEU A 90 1.94 15.02 4.84
CA LEU A 90 3.10 15.34 4.02
C LEU A 90 4.40 15.33 4.83
N SER A 91 4.37 15.68 6.11
CA SER A 91 5.52 15.51 7.01
C SER A 91 5.92 14.04 7.15
N VAL A 92 4.97 13.11 7.21
CA VAL A 92 5.29 11.67 7.22
C VAL A 92 5.92 11.22 5.90
N ALA A 93 5.45 11.76 4.77
CA ALA A 93 6.09 11.50 3.48
C ALA A 93 7.54 12.02 3.45
N GLU A 94 7.81 13.18 4.04
CA GLU A 94 9.17 13.71 4.19
C GLU A 94 10.03 12.80 5.07
N ASP A 95 9.52 12.36 6.21
CA ASP A 95 10.25 11.45 7.11
C ASP A 95 10.61 10.14 6.41
N TYR A 96 9.68 9.59 5.61
CA TYR A 96 9.95 8.44 4.74
C TYR A 96 11.07 8.71 3.74
N TRP A 97 11.05 9.85 3.06
CA TRP A 97 12.11 10.16 2.12
C TRP A 97 13.48 10.27 2.78
N GLU A 98 13.57 10.97 3.92
CA GLU A 98 14.81 11.11 4.68
C GLU A 98 15.31 9.76 5.22
N ALA A 99 14.40 8.83 5.52
CA ALA A 99 14.73 7.45 5.86
C ALA A 99 15.20 6.58 4.67
N GLY A 100 15.19 7.12 3.44
CA GLY A 100 15.60 6.39 2.22
C GLY A 100 14.46 5.66 1.51
N VAL A 101 13.21 5.84 1.95
CA VAL A 101 12.02 5.25 1.32
C VAL A 101 11.70 6.02 0.04
N ARG A 102 11.35 5.29 -1.03
CA ARG A 102 11.02 5.88 -2.34
C ARG A 102 9.68 5.38 -2.89
N HIS A 103 8.92 4.63 -2.10
CA HIS A 103 7.64 4.05 -2.49
C HIS A 103 6.60 4.31 -1.40
N ILE A 104 5.43 4.82 -1.79
CA ILE A 104 4.27 5.01 -0.93
C ILE A 104 3.10 4.17 -1.45
N VAL A 105 2.34 3.57 -0.53
CA VAL A 105 1.01 3.05 -0.82
C VAL A 105 -0.01 4.09 -0.34
N ALA A 106 -0.55 4.88 -1.27
CA ALA A 106 -1.45 6.00 -0.98
C ALA A 106 -2.90 5.51 -0.87
N LEU A 107 -3.50 5.71 0.30
CA LEU A 107 -4.81 5.18 0.65
C LEU A 107 -5.69 6.26 1.27
N ARG A 108 -7.01 6.11 1.15
CA ARG A 108 -7.93 6.90 1.98
C ARG A 108 -7.75 6.53 3.46
N GLY A 109 -7.72 5.23 3.74
CA GLY A 109 -7.70 4.68 5.09
C GLY A 109 -9.11 4.35 5.60
N ASP A 110 -9.15 3.53 6.64
CA ASP A 110 -10.39 3.15 7.33
C ASP A 110 -10.77 4.21 8.36
N PRO A 111 -12.07 4.52 8.52
CA PRO A 111 -12.56 5.41 9.56
C PRO A 111 -12.06 4.99 10.95
N PRO A 112 -11.83 5.93 11.88
CA PRO A 112 -11.44 5.61 13.26
C PRO A 112 -12.46 4.72 13.99
N SER A 113 -13.74 4.84 13.63
CA SER A 113 -14.84 4.02 14.15
C SER A 113 -14.84 2.58 13.62
N GLY A 114 -14.05 2.27 12.59
CA GLY A 114 -13.89 0.95 12.02
C GLY A 114 -14.36 0.84 10.56
N MET A 115 -14.15 -0.35 9.99
CA MET A 115 -14.52 -0.67 8.62
C MET A 115 -16.04 -0.73 8.46
N GLY A 116 -16.55 -0.12 7.39
CA GLY A 116 -18.00 -0.07 7.08
C GLY A 116 -18.71 1.19 7.57
N GLU A 117 -18.06 2.00 8.41
CA GLU A 117 -18.55 3.33 8.77
C GLU A 117 -18.22 4.35 7.69
N LYS A 118 -18.96 5.46 7.67
CA LYS A 118 -18.73 6.52 6.68
C LYS A 118 -17.41 7.23 6.98
N PHE A 119 -16.54 7.35 5.97
CA PHE A 119 -15.37 8.20 6.07
C PHE A 119 -15.77 9.67 6.21
N GLU A 120 -15.16 10.35 7.19
CA GLU A 120 -15.26 11.79 7.36
C GLU A 120 -13.87 12.41 7.21
N GLN A 121 -13.79 13.43 6.35
CA GLN A 121 -12.56 14.17 6.14
C GLN A 121 -12.18 14.90 7.43
N HIS A 122 -10.93 14.71 7.89
CA HIS A 122 -10.39 15.52 8.98
C HIS A 122 -10.36 17.01 8.57
N PRO A 123 -10.69 17.96 9.46
CA PRO A 123 -10.52 19.39 9.17
C PRO A 123 -9.12 19.71 8.65
N GLY A 124 -9.01 20.27 7.44
CA GLY A 124 -7.73 20.54 6.80
C GLY A 124 -6.95 19.30 6.31
N GLY A 125 -7.58 18.13 6.28
CA GLY A 125 -7.01 16.86 5.77
C GLY A 125 -7.26 16.63 4.28
N PHE A 126 -6.75 15.52 3.75
CA PHE A 126 -7.06 15.08 2.38
C PHE A 126 -8.47 14.49 2.30
N ARG A 127 -9.20 14.80 1.21
CA ARG A 127 -10.57 14.32 1.01
C ARG A 127 -10.64 12.82 0.75
N ASP A 128 -9.73 12.33 -0.06
CA ASP A 128 -9.67 10.94 -0.50
C ASP A 128 -8.25 10.61 -0.99
N SER A 129 -8.06 9.39 -1.49
CA SER A 129 -6.77 8.97 -2.03
C SER A 129 -6.34 9.76 -3.27
N ILE A 130 -7.26 10.34 -4.07
CA ILE A 130 -6.90 11.13 -5.26
C ILE A 130 -6.25 12.44 -4.79
N ASP A 131 -6.89 13.16 -3.86
CA ASP A 131 -6.36 14.39 -3.25
C ASP A 131 -5.00 14.13 -2.56
N LEU A 132 -4.82 12.96 -1.94
CA LEU A 132 -3.52 12.55 -1.37
C LEU A 132 -2.45 12.35 -2.45
N ILE A 133 -2.75 11.67 -3.56
CA ILE A 133 -1.80 11.44 -4.65
C ILE A 133 -1.38 12.78 -5.25
N GLU A 134 -2.33 13.67 -5.54
CA GLU A 134 -2.05 15.02 -6.04
C GLU A 134 -1.20 15.81 -5.05
N GLY A 135 -1.52 15.73 -3.76
CA GLY A 135 -0.75 16.33 -2.69
C GLY A 135 0.69 15.86 -2.66
N ILE A 136 0.94 14.55 -2.72
CA ILE A 136 2.30 13.97 -2.77
C ILE A 136 3.03 14.40 -4.04
N ARG A 137 2.37 14.38 -5.21
CA ARG A 137 2.97 14.77 -6.49
C ARG A 137 3.33 16.26 -6.54
N ALA A 138 2.52 17.11 -5.91
CA ALA A 138 2.78 18.55 -5.78
C ALA A 138 3.78 18.88 -4.66
N HIS A 139 4.08 17.93 -3.77
CA HIS A 139 5.01 18.14 -2.67
C HIS A 139 6.46 17.95 -3.15
N ARG A 140 7.21 19.05 -3.18
CA ARG A 140 8.65 19.12 -3.55
C ARG A 140 9.03 18.69 -4.97
N PRO A 141 8.34 19.16 -6.02
CA PRO A 141 8.69 18.86 -7.41
C PRO A 141 10.09 19.36 -7.81
N ASP A 142 10.58 20.40 -7.14
CA ASP A 142 11.84 21.09 -7.37
C ASP A 142 13.10 20.29 -6.98
N LEU A 143 12.96 19.27 -6.13
CA LEU A 143 14.07 18.42 -5.70
C LEU A 143 14.24 17.14 -6.54
N GLY A 144 13.44 16.96 -7.61
CA GLY A 144 13.41 15.71 -8.38
C GLY A 144 12.97 14.50 -7.54
N ARG A 145 12.31 14.75 -6.40
CA ARG A 145 11.85 13.72 -5.47
C ARG A 145 10.49 13.22 -5.95
N CYS A 146 10.46 12.07 -6.61
CA CYS A 146 9.22 11.41 -6.97
C CYS A 146 9.14 10.06 -6.27
N PHE A 147 8.18 9.94 -5.36
CA PHE A 147 7.77 8.63 -4.88
C PHE A 147 7.22 7.81 -6.04
N GLU A 148 7.54 6.52 -6.07
CA GLU A 148 6.65 5.54 -6.68
C GLU A 148 5.36 5.49 -5.83
N ILE A 149 4.20 5.50 -6.47
CA ILE A 149 2.90 5.52 -5.79
C ILE A 149 2.08 4.29 -6.21
N SER A 150 1.87 3.38 -5.25
CA SER A 150 0.85 2.34 -5.36
C SER A 150 -0.47 2.83 -4.77
N VAL A 151 -1.59 2.37 -5.32
CA VAL A 151 -2.94 2.64 -4.81
C VAL A 151 -3.76 1.38 -4.63
N SER A 152 -4.81 1.42 -3.82
CA SER A 152 -5.78 0.32 -3.73
C SER A 152 -6.79 0.31 -4.90
N CYS A 153 -7.27 -0.88 -5.24
CA CYS A 153 -8.45 -1.10 -6.08
C CYS A 153 -9.22 -2.33 -5.62
N TYR A 154 -10.52 -2.41 -5.95
CA TYR A 154 -11.42 -3.41 -5.37
C TYR A 154 -12.06 -4.26 -6.48
N PRO A 155 -11.60 -5.50 -6.68
CA PRO A 155 -12.08 -6.34 -7.77
C PRO A 155 -13.49 -6.92 -7.51
N GLU A 156 -14.09 -6.62 -6.37
CA GLU A 156 -15.46 -6.97 -5.97
C GLU A 156 -16.29 -5.74 -5.55
N LEU A 157 -15.91 -4.54 -6.04
CA LEU A 157 -16.40 -3.23 -5.62
C LEU A 157 -15.99 -2.83 -4.20
N HIS A 158 -15.63 -1.56 -4.02
CA HIS A 158 -15.50 -1.02 -2.68
C HIS A 158 -16.88 -1.01 -1.98
N PRO A 159 -16.99 -1.27 -0.66
CA PRO A 159 -18.28 -1.28 0.04
C PRO A 159 -19.09 0.03 -0.06
N GLU A 160 -18.39 1.17 -0.21
CA GLU A 160 -19.02 2.49 -0.41
C GLU A 160 -19.16 2.89 -1.89
N SER A 161 -18.82 1.99 -2.83
CA SER A 161 -18.89 2.27 -4.25
C SER A 161 -20.34 2.36 -4.73
N GLN A 162 -20.61 3.29 -5.66
CA GLN A 162 -21.94 3.47 -6.26
C GLN A 162 -22.15 2.58 -7.50
N GLY A 163 -21.31 1.57 -7.70
CA GLY A 163 -21.35 0.63 -8.81
C GLY A 163 -20.08 0.64 -9.66
N TRP A 164 -20.02 -0.23 -10.65
CA TRP A 164 -18.83 -0.46 -11.46
C TRP A 164 -18.32 0.78 -12.20
N ASP A 165 -19.22 1.58 -12.77
CA ASP A 165 -18.81 2.79 -13.48
C ASP A 165 -18.10 3.78 -12.54
N ALA A 166 -18.61 3.95 -11.32
CA ALA A 166 -18.00 4.79 -10.29
C ALA A 166 -16.66 4.21 -9.80
N GLU A 167 -16.58 2.89 -9.56
CA GLU A 167 -15.35 2.21 -9.14
C GLU A 167 -14.22 2.38 -10.16
N ILE A 168 -14.53 2.14 -11.44
CA ILE A 168 -13.55 2.24 -12.52
C ILE A 168 -13.17 3.70 -12.80
N ALA A 169 -14.14 4.62 -12.79
CA ALA A 169 -13.86 6.05 -12.91
C ALA A 169 -12.95 6.55 -11.77
N PHE A 170 -13.18 6.11 -10.54
CA PHE A 170 -12.35 6.47 -9.40
C PHE A 170 -10.94 5.90 -9.52
N LEU A 171 -10.79 4.64 -9.95
CA LEU A 171 -9.47 4.05 -10.22
C LEU A 171 -8.74 4.78 -11.35
N LYS A 172 -9.43 5.15 -12.42
CA LYS A 172 -8.87 5.94 -13.52
C LYS A 172 -8.42 7.31 -13.04
N ALA A 173 -9.20 7.96 -12.18
CA ALA A 173 -8.83 9.25 -11.58
C ALA A 173 -7.58 9.14 -10.68
N LYS A 174 -7.40 8.04 -9.92
CA LYS A 174 -6.14 7.77 -9.19
C LYS A 174 -4.94 7.67 -10.13
N GLN A 175 -5.11 7.01 -11.28
CA GLN A 175 -4.06 6.94 -12.31
C GLN A 175 -3.74 8.35 -12.85
N ASP A 176 -4.76 9.13 -13.17
CA ASP A 176 -4.59 10.47 -13.76
C ASP A 176 -3.98 11.48 -12.78
N ALA A 177 -4.22 11.31 -11.47
CA ALA A 177 -3.53 12.03 -10.42
C ALA A 177 -2.04 11.65 -10.30
N GLY A 178 -1.62 10.56 -10.95
CA GLY A 178 -0.24 10.11 -11.02
C GLY A 178 0.08 8.88 -10.19
N ALA A 179 -0.85 7.94 -9.99
CA ALA A 179 -0.49 6.62 -9.45
C ALA A 179 0.31 5.79 -10.48
N ASP A 180 1.33 5.08 -10.02
CA ASP A 180 2.20 4.24 -10.87
C ASP A 180 1.67 2.80 -11.00
N ARG A 181 0.90 2.33 -10.01
CA ARG A 181 0.35 0.97 -9.96
C ARG A 181 -0.86 0.87 -9.04
N ALA A 182 -1.79 -0.03 -9.36
CA ALA A 182 -2.84 -0.47 -8.45
C ALA A 182 -2.52 -1.84 -7.84
N ILE A 183 -2.90 -2.04 -6.58
CA ILE A 183 -2.88 -3.33 -5.88
C ILE A 183 -4.32 -3.65 -5.52
N THR A 184 -4.81 -4.84 -5.88
CA THR A 184 -6.18 -5.24 -5.56
C THR A 184 -6.31 -5.56 -4.07
N GLN A 185 -7.50 -5.32 -3.52
CA GLN A 185 -7.97 -6.10 -2.37
C GLN A 185 -7.86 -7.60 -2.70
N PHE A 186 -7.65 -8.44 -1.69
CA PHE A 186 -7.60 -9.88 -1.89
C PHE A 186 -8.95 -10.42 -2.41
N PHE A 187 -8.86 -11.54 -3.11
CA PHE A 187 -9.99 -12.29 -3.66
C PHE A 187 -9.63 -13.78 -3.63
N PHE A 188 -10.62 -14.66 -3.74
CA PHE A 188 -10.41 -16.12 -3.63
C PHE A 188 -10.52 -16.88 -4.95
N GLU A 189 -11.14 -16.28 -5.97
CA GLU A 189 -11.33 -16.89 -7.29
C GLU A 189 -10.61 -16.07 -8.37
N PRO A 190 -9.79 -16.70 -9.23
CA PRO A 190 -9.02 -15.97 -10.25
C PRO A 190 -9.91 -15.19 -11.23
N GLU A 191 -11.12 -15.67 -11.51
CA GLU A 191 -12.09 -15.04 -12.38
C GLU A 191 -12.49 -13.63 -11.90
N ILE A 192 -12.52 -13.40 -10.59
CA ILE A 192 -12.81 -12.09 -9.98
C ILE A 192 -11.79 -11.05 -10.47
N TYR A 193 -10.50 -11.40 -10.41
CA TYR A 193 -9.43 -10.54 -10.89
C TYR A 193 -9.45 -10.35 -12.41
N LEU A 194 -9.65 -11.43 -13.18
CA LEU A 194 -9.64 -11.36 -14.63
C LEU A 194 -10.80 -10.48 -15.16
N ASN A 195 -12.00 -10.67 -14.63
CA ASN A 195 -13.17 -9.85 -14.97
C ASN A 195 -12.97 -8.38 -14.58
N PHE A 196 -12.41 -8.12 -13.40
CA PHE A 196 -12.08 -6.77 -12.96
C PHE A 196 -11.06 -6.11 -13.89
N LEU A 197 -10.01 -6.84 -14.25
CA LEU A 197 -8.97 -6.35 -15.15
C LEU A 197 -9.55 -5.93 -16.50
N GLU A 198 -10.43 -6.74 -17.09
CA GLU A 198 -11.13 -6.39 -18.33
C GLU A 198 -11.94 -5.09 -18.20
N LYS A 199 -12.72 -4.95 -17.11
CA LYS A 199 -13.48 -3.71 -16.83
C LYS A 199 -12.57 -2.50 -16.68
N ALA A 200 -11.49 -2.63 -15.92
CA ALA A 200 -10.53 -1.56 -15.71
C ALA A 200 -9.85 -1.13 -17.01
N ARG A 201 -9.46 -2.09 -17.87
CA ARG A 201 -8.90 -1.80 -19.20
C ARG A 201 -9.91 -1.12 -20.11
N ALA A 202 -11.17 -1.60 -20.14
CA ALA A 202 -12.24 -0.97 -20.90
C ALA A 202 -12.52 0.48 -20.44
N GLY A 203 -12.37 0.76 -19.14
CA GLY A 203 -12.46 2.11 -18.57
C GLY A 203 -11.19 2.96 -18.70
N GLY A 204 -10.19 2.51 -19.46
CA GLY A 204 -8.99 3.29 -19.76
C GLY A 204 -7.89 3.27 -18.69
N VAL A 205 -7.98 2.39 -17.68
CA VAL A 205 -6.88 2.18 -16.74
C VAL A 205 -5.77 1.41 -17.46
N THR A 206 -4.59 1.99 -17.55
CA THR A 206 -3.42 1.45 -18.27
C THR A 206 -2.26 1.10 -17.35
N MET A 207 -2.24 1.64 -16.12
CA MET A 207 -1.23 1.30 -15.11
C MET A 207 -1.30 -0.20 -14.74
N PRO A 208 -0.18 -0.81 -14.33
CA PRO A 208 -0.18 -2.18 -13.81
C PRO A 208 -1.21 -2.34 -12.68
N ILE A 209 -1.94 -3.46 -12.69
CA ILE A 209 -2.83 -3.87 -11.62
C ILE A 209 -2.26 -5.18 -11.10
N VAL A 210 -1.84 -5.21 -9.84
CA VAL A 210 -1.23 -6.40 -9.20
C VAL A 210 -2.25 -7.06 -8.29
N PRO A 211 -2.48 -8.38 -8.44
CA PRO A 211 -3.40 -9.11 -7.58
C PRO A 211 -2.85 -9.21 -6.15
N GLY A 212 -3.60 -8.71 -5.18
CA GLY A 212 -3.39 -8.98 -3.76
C GLY A 212 -3.85 -10.40 -3.43
N ILE A 213 -2.99 -11.19 -2.77
CA ILE A 213 -3.32 -12.56 -2.38
C ILE A 213 -3.13 -12.69 -0.87
N MET A 214 -4.20 -13.06 -0.16
CA MET A 214 -4.14 -13.36 1.26
C MET A 214 -4.14 -14.87 1.49
N LEU A 215 -3.00 -15.39 1.94
CA LEU A 215 -2.89 -16.78 2.36
C LEU A 215 -3.41 -16.92 3.78
N GLN A 216 -4.69 -17.26 3.92
CA GLN A 216 -5.32 -17.43 5.23
C GLN A 216 -5.21 -18.88 5.71
N PRO A 217 -4.35 -19.20 6.70
CA PRO A 217 -4.03 -20.59 7.05
C PRO A 217 -5.08 -21.24 7.94
N ASN A 218 -6.07 -20.50 8.42
CA ASN A 218 -7.10 -21.01 9.32
C ASN A 218 -8.48 -20.40 9.04
N PHE A 219 -9.52 -21.20 9.27
CA PHE A 219 -10.90 -20.84 9.03
C PHE A 219 -11.40 -19.64 9.86
N LYS A 220 -10.88 -19.46 11.08
CA LYS A 220 -11.30 -18.36 11.96
C LYS A 220 -10.95 -17.01 11.36
N GLY A 221 -9.75 -16.85 10.80
CA GLY A 221 -9.38 -15.62 10.12
C GLY A 221 -9.98 -15.48 8.73
N LEU A 222 -10.41 -16.59 8.08
CA LEU A 222 -11.15 -16.50 6.81
C LEU A 222 -12.56 -15.91 7.01
N LYS A 223 -13.18 -16.17 8.16
CA LYS A 223 -14.50 -15.65 8.52
C LYS A 223 -14.51 -14.18 8.97
N ARG A 224 -13.34 -13.63 9.29
CA ARG A 224 -13.21 -12.28 9.85
C ARG A 224 -13.00 -11.29 8.73
#